data_AF-A0A1H3ZAN1-F1
#
_entry.id   AF-A0A1H3ZAN1-F1
#
_cell.length_a   1.000
_cell.length_b   1.000
_cell.length_c   1.000
_cell.angle_alpha   90.00
_cell.angle_beta   90.00
_cell.angle_gamma   90.00
#
_symmetry.space_group_name_H-M   'P 1'
#
loop_
_entity.id
_entity.type
_entity.pdbx_description
1 polymer ?
#
loop_
_entity_poly.entity_id
_entity_poly.type
_entity_poly.pdbx_seq_one_letter_code
_entity_poly.pdbx_strand_id
1 'polypeptide(L)'
;MDKLVLLLPALPLLSALLTHLLAGVLGRGAVRIGLVGGILVWLLSAGLLWLKLAGQAASLHGIGTHWGSLLFDPLSLLMAFVIATISLIVRVYSLRYMAEESGYVRFFILLDLMVATLLVMVAAGDLITLLVAWHLIGVLLYFLLGQDMRSQSAHRYGFWTLITYRIGDLPLLLAAVLLFHAYGTWSLPEIFAQVQADPAATTVLGLPLAEVVAALVALAAFARSAQFLLHTWLPYTMEGPSPVSALMHAGIVNAGGFLINRFAPVFVHTSEVLHWVFLVGLLTSLIGSVLMLTQNDIKKSLGYSTMGQMGFMIMECGVGAFALAIFHLIAHGLFKGTLFLNAGGVIGEARRHDNTPKDALYTFIIEKQPQGNRYPWLLMAALTLLVPLAVLGLAHWAVEPAIFHQQGAVVLLFFGWVTGVQLLFATYNMRSENCRAGWAGYWH
;
A
#
# COMPACT_ATOMS: atom_id res chain seq x y z
N MET A 1 12.72 -21.96 13.50
CA MET A 1 12.03 -20.66 13.61
C MET A 1 11.45 -20.24 12.26
N ASP A 2 12.09 -20.65 11.18
CA ASP A 2 11.82 -20.23 9.80
C ASP A 2 10.39 -20.62 9.31
N LYS A 3 9.83 -21.72 9.81
CA LYS A 3 8.42 -22.12 9.55
C LYS A 3 7.37 -21.15 10.10
N LEU A 4 7.73 -20.23 11.02
CA LEU A 4 6.81 -19.21 11.55
C LEU A 4 6.34 -18.24 10.45
N VAL A 5 7.05 -18.14 9.34
CA VAL A 5 6.66 -17.34 8.17
C VAL A 5 5.32 -17.80 7.59
N LEU A 6 5.02 -19.10 7.65
CA LEU A 6 3.75 -19.64 7.19
C LEU A 6 2.56 -19.14 8.03
N LEU A 7 2.81 -18.74 9.28
CA LEU A 7 1.79 -18.17 10.15
C LEU A 7 1.43 -16.74 9.76
N LEU A 8 2.29 -15.99 9.06
CA LEU A 8 2.01 -14.61 8.65
C LEU A 8 0.71 -14.50 7.82
N PRO A 9 0.55 -15.22 6.70
CA PRO A 9 -0.71 -15.22 5.96
C PRO A 9 -1.78 -16.13 6.59
N ALA A 10 -1.41 -17.17 7.33
CA ALA A 10 -2.38 -18.09 7.93
C ALA A 10 -3.19 -17.46 9.06
N LEU A 11 -2.58 -16.65 9.92
CA LEU A 11 -3.27 -15.96 11.03
C LEU A 11 -4.45 -15.08 10.57
N PRO A 12 -4.31 -14.19 9.56
CA PRO A 12 -5.44 -13.40 9.07
C PRO A 12 -6.48 -14.28 8.34
N LEU A 13 -6.09 -15.35 7.64
CA LEU A 13 -7.07 -16.30 7.07
C LEU A 13 -7.89 -17.01 8.16
N LEU A 14 -7.22 -17.48 9.21
CA LEU A 14 -7.87 -18.09 10.37
C LEU A 14 -8.78 -17.08 11.08
N SER A 15 -8.33 -15.84 11.23
CA SER A 15 -9.13 -14.76 11.80
C SER A 15 -10.39 -14.50 10.97
N ALA A 16 -10.29 -14.45 9.63
CA ALA A 16 -11.44 -14.30 8.74
C ALA A 16 -12.43 -15.46 8.91
N LEU A 17 -11.91 -16.70 8.91
CA LEU A 17 -12.71 -17.92 9.04
C LEU A 17 -13.42 -17.98 10.41
N LEU A 18 -12.70 -17.75 11.50
CA LEU A 18 -13.25 -17.75 12.86
C LEU A 18 -14.27 -16.63 13.03
N THR A 19 -14.00 -15.44 12.49
CA THR A 19 -14.96 -14.33 12.49
C THR A 19 -16.24 -14.72 11.75
N HIS A 20 -16.13 -15.39 10.60
CA HIS A 20 -17.29 -15.86 9.84
C HIS A 20 -18.11 -16.92 10.60
N LEU A 21 -17.45 -17.97 11.09
CA LEU A 21 -18.10 -19.08 11.78
C LEU A 21 -18.75 -18.66 13.10
N LEU A 22 -18.11 -17.75 13.84
CA LEU A 22 -18.59 -17.29 15.14
C LEU A 22 -19.47 -16.04 15.05
N ALA A 23 -19.65 -15.45 13.86
CA ALA A 23 -20.53 -14.27 13.66
C ALA A 23 -21.97 -14.54 14.10
N GLY A 24 -22.49 -15.75 13.85
CA GLY A 24 -23.85 -16.12 14.23
C GLY A 24 -24.07 -16.16 15.75
N VAL A 25 -23.02 -16.44 16.53
CA VAL A 25 -23.09 -16.55 17.99
C VAL A 25 -22.69 -15.25 18.68
N LEU A 26 -21.59 -14.64 18.25
CA LEU A 26 -21.00 -13.46 18.88
C LEU A 26 -21.52 -12.13 18.29
N GLY A 27 -22.29 -12.18 17.21
CA GLY A 27 -22.78 -11.01 16.49
C GLY A 27 -21.63 -10.06 16.11
N ARG A 28 -21.80 -8.77 16.41
CA ARG A 28 -20.76 -7.74 16.16
C ARG A 28 -19.48 -7.94 16.97
N GLY A 29 -19.55 -8.69 18.09
CA GLY A 29 -18.40 -8.99 18.93
C GLY A 29 -17.34 -9.87 18.25
N ALA A 30 -17.72 -10.63 17.22
CA ALA A 30 -16.81 -11.50 16.45
C ALA A 30 -15.61 -10.73 15.85
N VAL A 31 -15.78 -9.44 15.56
CA VAL A 31 -14.73 -8.56 15.02
C VAL A 31 -13.51 -8.43 15.93
N ARG A 32 -13.65 -8.69 17.24
CA ARG A 32 -12.51 -8.70 18.18
C ARG A 32 -11.49 -9.79 17.83
N ILE A 33 -11.91 -10.89 17.21
CA ILE A 33 -11.03 -11.95 16.70
C ILE A 33 -10.09 -11.35 15.64
N GLY A 34 -10.66 -10.62 14.68
CA GLY A 34 -9.96 -9.76 13.72
C GLY A 34 -8.89 -8.89 14.35
N LEU A 35 -9.25 -8.15 15.40
CA LEU A 35 -8.31 -7.25 16.06
C LEU A 35 -7.14 -8.00 16.71
N VAL A 36 -7.43 -9.06 17.47
CA VAL A 36 -6.39 -9.88 18.13
C VAL A 36 -5.50 -10.54 17.08
N GLY A 37 -6.07 -11.11 16.02
CA GLY A 37 -5.32 -11.68 14.90
C GLY A 37 -4.40 -10.67 14.24
N GLY A 38 -4.88 -9.44 14.03
CA GLY A 38 -4.06 -8.34 13.49
C GLY A 38 -2.87 -7.97 14.39
N ILE A 39 -3.06 -7.91 15.71
CA ILE A 39 -1.99 -7.65 16.67
C ILE A 39 -0.95 -8.77 16.65
N LEU A 40 -1.40 -10.03 16.60
CA LEU A 40 -0.50 -11.18 16.53
C LEU A 40 0.34 -11.18 15.25
N VAL A 41 -0.26 -10.86 14.09
CA VAL A 41 0.45 -10.72 12.82
C VAL A 41 1.48 -9.59 12.88
N TRP A 42 1.12 -8.46 13.49
CA TRP A 42 2.04 -7.33 13.66
C TRP A 42 3.25 -7.70 14.54
N LEU A 43 3.02 -8.33 15.70
CA LEU A 43 4.10 -8.81 16.58
C LEU A 43 4.96 -9.88 15.88
N LEU A 44 4.34 -10.81 15.18
CA LEU A 44 5.04 -11.86 14.44
C LEU A 44 5.91 -11.28 13.33
N SER A 45 5.38 -10.37 12.51
CA SER A 45 6.15 -9.74 11.43
C SER A 45 7.31 -8.89 11.96
N ALA A 46 7.12 -8.16 13.07
CA ALA A 46 8.19 -7.43 13.74
C ALA A 46 9.30 -8.37 14.26
N GLY A 47 8.91 -9.46 14.94
CA GLY A 47 9.85 -10.46 15.45
C GLY A 47 10.64 -11.15 14.34
N LEU A 48 9.96 -11.51 13.24
CA LEU A 48 10.60 -12.13 12.08
C LEU A 48 11.55 -11.16 11.35
N LEU A 49 11.15 -9.90 11.19
CA LEU A 49 12.01 -8.87 10.62
C LEU A 49 13.25 -8.64 11.49
N TRP A 50 13.10 -8.58 12.81
CA TRP A 50 14.22 -8.47 13.75
C TRP A 50 15.21 -9.64 13.61
N LEU A 51 14.71 -10.88 13.60
CA LEU A 51 15.54 -12.07 13.41
C LEU A 51 16.29 -12.06 12.07
N LYS A 52 15.65 -11.53 11.02
CA LYS A 52 16.28 -11.38 9.71
C LYS A 52 17.42 -10.37 9.72
N LEU A 53 17.20 -9.22 10.36
CA LEU A 53 18.22 -8.18 10.54
C LEU A 53 19.37 -8.65 11.44
N ALA A 54 19.10 -9.57 12.36
CA ALA A 54 20.11 -10.22 13.22
C ALA A 54 20.96 -11.28 12.49
N GLY A 55 20.81 -11.45 11.17
CA GLY A 55 21.71 -12.26 10.34
C GLY A 55 21.18 -13.63 9.90
N GLN A 56 19.88 -13.93 10.07
CA GLN A 56 19.33 -15.18 9.55
C GLN A 56 19.34 -15.21 8.00
N ALA A 57 19.78 -16.34 7.43
CA ALA A 57 19.84 -16.54 5.99
C ALA A 57 18.44 -16.50 5.33
N ALA A 58 18.39 -16.24 4.02
CA ALA A 58 17.13 -16.33 3.29
C ALA A 58 16.74 -17.79 3.14
N SER A 59 15.45 -18.08 3.24
CA SER A 59 14.93 -19.45 3.22
C SER A 59 13.62 -19.52 2.46
N LEU A 60 13.45 -20.57 1.67
CA LEU A 60 12.22 -20.86 0.95
C LEU A 60 11.44 -21.94 1.70
N HIS A 61 10.14 -21.72 1.93
CA HIS A 61 9.26 -22.69 2.59
C HIS A 61 8.08 -23.06 1.71
N GLY A 62 8.05 -24.31 1.25
CA GLY A 62 6.92 -24.86 0.50
C GLY A 62 5.77 -25.30 1.41
N ILE A 63 4.54 -24.96 1.02
CA ILE A 63 3.31 -25.64 1.46
C ILE A 63 3.07 -26.86 0.55
N GLY A 64 3.43 -26.78 -0.74
CA GLY A 64 3.40 -27.87 -1.72
C GLY A 64 4.80 -28.33 -2.17
N THR A 65 4.85 -29.37 -3.01
CA THR A 65 6.10 -29.95 -3.53
C THR A 65 6.67 -29.23 -4.75
N HIS A 66 5.84 -28.55 -5.55
CA HIS A 66 6.26 -27.86 -6.79
C HIS A 66 5.82 -26.38 -6.87
N TRP A 67 4.87 -25.97 -6.02
CA TRP A 67 4.32 -24.62 -5.96
C TRP A 67 3.77 -24.36 -4.54
N GLY A 68 3.41 -23.11 -4.23
CA GLY A 68 2.93 -22.75 -2.90
C GLY A 68 4.08 -22.48 -1.93
N SER A 69 5.16 -21.89 -2.42
CA SER A 69 6.35 -21.54 -1.66
C SER A 69 6.30 -20.10 -1.18
N LEU A 70 6.74 -19.89 0.07
CA LEU A 70 6.91 -18.57 0.66
C LEU A 70 8.40 -18.27 0.87
N LEU A 71 8.83 -17.13 0.35
CA LEU A 71 10.18 -16.61 0.43
C LEU A 71 10.37 -15.73 1.67
N PHE A 72 11.30 -16.16 2.52
CA PHE A 72 11.74 -15.42 3.70
C PHE A 72 13.01 -14.61 3.39
N ASP A 73 12.82 -13.42 2.85
CA ASP A 73 13.90 -12.49 2.54
C ASP A 73 13.63 -11.10 3.18
N PRO A 74 14.62 -10.19 3.18
CA PRO A 74 14.47 -8.87 3.80
C PRO A 74 13.30 -8.07 3.22
N LEU A 75 13.11 -8.14 1.90
CA LEU A 75 12.05 -7.40 1.20
C LEU A 75 10.66 -7.92 1.60
N SER A 76 10.44 -9.24 1.63
CA SER A 76 9.17 -9.86 2.05
C SER A 76 8.79 -9.42 3.47
N LEU A 77 9.75 -9.47 4.40
CA LEU A 77 9.48 -9.20 5.82
C LEU A 77 9.29 -7.72 6.13
N LEU A 78 10.06 -6.86 5.48
CA LEU A 78 9.88 -5.42 5.57
C LEU A 78 8.47 -5.05 5.09
N MET A 79 8.06 -5.57 3.94
CA MET A 79 6.73 -5.34 3.40
C MET A 79 5.63 -5.97 4.25
N ALA A 80 5.84 -7.18 4.78
CA ALA A 80 4.90 -7.83 5.69
C ALA A 80 4.66 -6.99 6.96
N PHE A 81 5.73 -6.43 7.54
CA PHE A 81 5.64 -5.55 8.70
C PHE A 81 4.88 -4.25 8.38
N VAL A 82 5.12 -3.65 7.21
CA VAL A 82 4.41 -2.44 6.76
C VAL A 82 2.92 -2.72 6.54
N ILE A 83 2.59 -3.82 5.84
CA ILE A 83 1.20 -4.27 5.64
C ILE A 83 0.53 -4.50 6.99
N ALA A 84 1.18 -5.23 7.90
CA ALA A 84 0.64 -5.52 9.22
C ALA A 84 0.38 -4.22 10.02
N THR A 85 1.33 -3.28 10.01
CA THR A 85 1.22 -1.98 10.70
C THR A 85 0.06 -1.16 10.18
N ILE A 86 -0.01 -0.92 8.87
CA ILE A 86 -1.10 -0.12 8.27
C ILE A 86 -2.44 -0.84 8.47
N SER A 87 -2.48 -2.17 8.31
CA SER A 87 -3.72 -2.92 8.51
C SER A 87 -4.23 -2.84 9.94
N LEU A 88 -3.36 -2.84 10.95
CA LEU A 88 -3.74 -2.71 12.36
C LEU A 88 -4.38 -1.34 12.63
N ILE A 89 -3.78 -0.27 12.10
CA ILE A 89 -4.33 1.10 12.20
C ILE A 89 -5.71 1.15 11.53
N VAL A 90 -5.83 0.62 10.31
CA VAL A 90 -7.10 0.59 9.56
C VAL A 90 -8.16 -0.21 10.32
N ARG A 91 -7.81 -1.36 10.90
CA ARG A 91 -8.74 -2.18 11.72
C ARG A 91 -9.28 -1.39 12.89
N VAL A 92 -8.41 -0.77 13.68
CA VAL A 92 -8.79 0.01 14.87
C VAL A 92 -9.71 1.17 14.48
N TYR A 93 -9.36 1.91 13.42
CA TYR A 93 -10.20 2.99 12.92
C TYR A 93 -11.57 2.48 12.43
N SER A 94 -11.59 1.36 11.72
CA SER A 94 -12.80 0.77 11.15
C SER A 94 -13.82 0.33 12.20
N LEU A 95 -13.38 0.02 13.43
CA LEU A 95 -14.29 -0.38 14.52
C LEU A 95 -15.36 0.67 14.77
N ARG A 96 -14.97 1.96 14.72
CA ARG A 96 -15.87 3.10 14.91
C ARG A 96 -16.51 3.53 13.59
N TYR A 97 -15.70 3.65 12.53
CA TYR A 97 -16.17 4.17 11.25
C TYR A 97 -17.30 3.32 10.62
N MET A 98 -17.21 2.00 10.75
CA MET A 98 -18.18 1.07 10.14
C MET A 98 -19.36 0.73 11.08
N ALA A 99 -19.42 1.27 12.30
CA ALA A 99 -20.34 0.79 13.35
C ALA A 99 -21.83 0.87 12.97
N GLU A 100 -22.20 1.80 12.08
CA GLU A 100 -23.57 2.02 11.62
C GLU A 100 -23.87 1.30 10.29
N GLU A 101 -22.89 0.64 9.68
CA GLU A 101 -23.04 -0.06 8.40
C GLU A 101 -23.66 -1.46 8.59
N SER A 102 -24.61 -1.82 7.72
CA SER A 102 -25.29 -3.13 7.77
C SER A 102 -24.35 -4.31 7.56
N GLY A 103 -23.29 -4.12 6.77
CA GLY A 103 -22.26 -5.12 6.46
C GLY A 103 -21.07 -5.14 7.41
N TYR A 104 -21.23 -4.74 8.68
CA TYR A 104 -20.12 -4.57 9.64
C TYR A 104 -19.17 -5.78 9.73
N VAL A 105 -19.70 -6.98 10.03
CA VAL A 105 -18.87 -8.18 10.18
C VAL A 105 -18.25 -8.61 8.84
N ARG A 106 -19.01 -8.52 7.74
CA ARG A 106 -18.54 -8.82 6.38
C ARG A 106 -17.31 -7.98 6.01
N PHE A 107 -17.32 -6.68 6.36
CA PHE A 107 -16.19 -5.79 6.11
C PHE A 107 -14.89 -6.30 6.76
N PHE A 108 -14.95 -6.71 8.03
CA PHE A 108 -13.76 -7.20 8.74
C PHE A 108 -13.28 -8.56 8.22
N ILE A 109 -14.18 -9.45 7.80
CA ILE A 109 -13.80 -10.70 7.12
C ILE A 109 -13.05 -10.38 5.82
N LEU A 110 -13.59 -9.49 4.98
CA LEU A 110 -12.93 -9.09 3.73
C LEU A 110 -11.60 -8.37 3.96
N LEU A 111 -11.50 -7.57 5.01
CA LEU A 111 -10.26 -6.91 5.42
C LEU A 111 -9.20 -7.96 5.81
N ASP A 112 -9.58 -8.96 6.60
CA ASP A 112 -8.69 -10.06 6.99
C ASP A 112 -8.21 -10.87 5.78
N LEU A 113 -9.12 -11.24 4.87
CA LEU A 113 -8.78 -11.93 3.64
C LEU A 113 -7.85 -11.09 2.75
N MET A 114 -8.08 -9.77 2.66
CA MET A 114 -7.22 -8.87 1.90
C MET A 114 -5.82 -8.82 2.48
N VAL A 115 -5.70 -8.66 3.80
CA VAL A 115 -4.41 -8.63 4.50
C VAL A 115 -3.67 -9.96 4.31
N ALA A 116 -4.35 -11.09 4.46
CA ALA A 116 -3.77 -12.40 4.18
C ALA A 116 -3.21 -12.48 2.75
N THR A 117 -4.01 -12.06 1.77
CA THR A 117 -3.61 -12.11 0.36
C THR A 117 -2.42 -11.20 0.06
N LEU A 118 -2.39 -9.99 0.64
CA LEU A 118 -1.24 -9.09 0.52
C LEU A 118 0.03 -9.72 1.13
N LEU A 119 -0.09 -10.39 2.28
CA LEU A 119 1.03 -11.10 2.91
C LEU A 119 1.52 -12.28 2.07
N VAL A 120 0.61 -13.04 1.45
CA VAL A 120 0.99 -14.11 0.49
C VAL A 120 1.70 -13.50 -0.72
N MET A 121 1.19 -12.40 -1.28
CA MET A 121 1.79 -11.74 -2.45
C MET A 121 3.23 -11.32 -2.16
N VAL A 122 3.47 -10.63 -1.03
CA VAL A 122 4.82 -10.14 -0.74
C VAL A 122 5.78 -11.26 -0.38
N ALA A 123 5.27 -12.34 0.23
CA ALA A 123 6.05 -13.51 0.57
C ALA A 123 6.11 -14.55 -0.56
N ALA A 124 5.55 -14.33 -1.75
CA ALA A 124 5.52 -15.34 -2.80
C ALA A 124 6.94 -15.73 -3.24
N GLY A 125 7.27 -17.02 -3.13
CA GLY A 125 8.53 -17.61 -3.56
C GLY A 125 8.49 -18.25 -4.95
N ASP A 126 7.30 -18.39 -5.51
CA ASP A 126 7.07 -18.91 -6.86
C ASP A 126 6.04 -18.09 -7.62
N LEU A 127 6.10 -18.20 -8.95
CA LEU A 127 5.23 -17.47 -9.87
C LEU A 127 3.75 -17.80 -9.71
N ILE A 128 3.40 -19.06 -9.40
CA ILE A 128 2.00 -19.47 -9.24
C ILE A 128 1.40 -18.80 -8.00
N THR A 129 2.10 -18.88 -6.87
CA THR A 129 1.69 -18.22 -5.61
C THR A 129 1.54 -16.72 -5.82
N LEU A 130 2.48 -16.09 -6.53
CA LEU A 130 2.42 -14.67 -6.86
C LEU A 130 1.18 -14.35 -7.71
N LEU A 131 0.93 -15.09 -8.79
CA LEU A 131 -0.22 -14.89 -9.67
C LEU A 131 -1.56 -15.07 -8.95
N VAL A 132 -1.68 -16.10 -8.10
CA VAL A 132 -2.90 -16.36 -7.32
C VAL A 132 -3.16 -15.21 -6.36
N ALA A 133 -2.16 -14.77 -5.60
CA ALA A 133 -2.31 -13.65 -4.68
C ALA A 133 -2.60 -12.35 -5.42
N TRP A 134 -1.90 -12.10 -6.53
CA TRP A 134 -2.11 -10.95 -7.40
C TRP A 134 -3.56 -10.89 -7.90
N HIS A 135 -4.08 -12.00 -8.42
CA HIS A 135 -5.46 -12.10 -8.89
C HIS A 135 -6.47 -11.88 -7.76
N LEU A 136 -6.25 -12.52 -6.60
CA LEU A 136 -7.15 -12.49 -5.46
C LEU A 136 -7.27 -11.10 -4.84
N ILE A 137 -6.20 -10.28 -4.83
CA ILE A 137 -6.26 -8.87 -4.42
C ILE A 137 -7.33 -8.12 -5.22
N GLY A 138 -7.42 -8.35 -6.54
CA GLY A 138 -8.42 -7.70 -7.38
C GLY A 138 -9.85 -8.12 -7.05
N VAL A 139 -10.08 -9.41 -6.77
CA VAL A 139 -11.40 -9.94 -6.36
C VAL A 139 -11.82 -9.32 -5.02
N LEU A 140 -10.93 -9.33 -4.03
CA LEU A 140 -11.24 -8.84 -2.69
C LEU A 140 -11.43 -7.32 -2.69
N LEU A 141 -10.68 -6.59 -3.52
CA LEU A 141 -10.87 -5.15 -3.68
C LEU A 141 -12.25 -4.83 -4.25
N TYR A 142 -12.72 -5.58 -5.26
CA TYR A 142 -14.07 -5.44 -5.79
C TYR A 142 -15.14 -5.51 -4.69
N PHE A 143 -15.06 -6.53 -3.82
CA PHE A 143 -16.01 -6.69 -2.71
C PHE A 143 -15.88 -5.60 -1.64
N LEU A 144 -14.66 -5.12 -1.36
CA LEU A 144 -14.43 -4.04 -0.40
C LEU A 144 -14.94 -2.69 -0.91
N LEU A 145 -14.81 -2.42 -2.21
CA LEU A 145 -15.33 -1.21 -2.86
C LEU A 145 -16.85 -1.22 -2.91
N GLY A 146 -17.45 -2.38 -3.23
CA GLY A 146 -18.89 -2.58 -3.27
C GLY A 146 -19.56 -2.76 -1.90
N GLN A 147 -18.98 -2.24 -0.81
CA GLN A 147 -19.48 -2.49 0.54
C GLN A 147 -20.90 -1.90 0.75
N ASP A 148 -21.19 -0.71 0.22
CA ASP A 148 -22.55 -0.16 0.17
C ASP A 148 -23.30 -0.72 -1.04
N MET A 149 -24.09 -1.78 -0.79
CA MET A 149 -24.85 -2.50 -1.81
C MET A 149 -25.99 -1.66 -2.42
N ARG A 150 -26.31 -0.50 -1.85
CA ARG A 150 -27.35 0.41 -2.38
C ARG A 150 -26.77 1.38 -3.40
N SER A 151 -25.45 1.60 -3.40
CA SER A 151 -24.80 2.55 -4.28
C SER A 151 -24.48 1.93 -5.64
N GLN A 152 -25.25 2.36 -6.66
CA GLN A 152 -25.04 1.92 -8.05
C GLN A 152 -23.68 2.38 -8.60
N SER A 153 -23.21 3.56 -8.20
CA SER A 153 -21.93 4.09 -8.62
C SER A 153 -20.77 3.29 -8.00
N ALA A 154 -20.85 2.92 -6.72
CA ALA A 154 -19.84 2.08 -6.07
C ALA A 154 -19.70 0.72 -6.74
N HIS A 155 -20.82 0.09 -7.12
CA HIS A 155 -20.81 -1.17 -7.87
C HIS A 155 -20.19 -0.98 -9.26
N ARG A 156 -20.59 0.06 -10.00
CA ARG A 156 -20.06 0.35 -11.34
C ARG A 156 -18.54 0.56 -11.32
N TYR A 157 -18.03 1.36 -10.38
CA TYR A 157 -16.61 1.64 -10.28
C TYR A 157 -15.81 0.48 -9.68
N GLY A 158 -16.41 -0.30 -8.78
CA GLY A 158 -15.86 -1.58 -8.34
C GLY A 158 -15.67 -2.54 -9.52
N PHE A 159 -16.71 -2.71 -10.35
CA PHE A 159 -16.63 -3.56 -11.54
C PHE A 159 -15.60 -3.05 -12.56
N TRP A 160 -15.57 -1.74 -12.82
CA TRP A 160 -14.55 -1.13 -13.67
C TRP A 160 -13.14 -1.45 -13.19
N THR A 161 -12.90 -1.31 -11.88
CA THR A 161 -11.61 -1.63 -11.25
C THR A 161 -11.25 -3.10 -11.43
N LEU A 162 -12.21 -4.00 -11.22
CA LEU A 162 -12.01 -5.43 -11.44
C LEU A 162 -11.58 -5.72 -12.88
N ILE A 163 -12.27 -5.16 -13.87
CA ILE A 163 -11.93 -5.34 -15.29
C ILE A 163 -10.55 -4.77 -15.62
N THR A 164 -10.23 -3.56 -15.17
CA THR A 164 -8.90 -2.97 -15.38
C THR A 164 -7.80 -3.87 -14.78
N TYR A 165 -8.03 -4.43 -13.59
CA TYR A 165 -7.09 -5.35 -12.97
C TYR A 165 -6.95 -6.64 -13.76
N ARG A 166 -8.06 -7.24 -14.24
CA ARG A 166 -8.01 -8.48 -15.02
C ARG A 166 -7.24 -8.33 -16.31
N ILE A 167 -7.45 -7.23 -17.03
CA ILE A 167 -6.68 -6.91 -18.23
C ILE A 167 -5.19 -6.70 -17.86
N GLY A 168 -4.94 -5.98 -16.77
CA GLY A 168 -3.59 -5.75 -16.23
C GLY A 168 -2.88 -7.01 -15.72
N ASP A 169 -3.59 -8.09 -15.41
CA ASP A 169 -3.00 -9.34 -14.94
C ASP A 169 -2.48 -10.21 -16.10
N LEU A 170 -2.99 -10.02 -17.33
CA LEU A 170 -2.61 -10.82 -18.50
C LEU A 170 -1.12 -10.73 -18.85
N PRO A 171 -0.46 -9.56 -18.83
CA PRO A 171 0.98 -9.47 -19.07
C PRO A 171 1.80 -10.26 -18.06
N LEU A 172 1.44 -10.22 -16.77
CA LEU A 172 2.15 -10.98 -15.73
C LEU A 172 1.97 -12.50 -15.92
N LEU A 173 0.78 -12.93 -16.33
CA LEU A 173 0.53 -14.33 -16.65
C LEU A 173 1.37 -14.79 -17.85
N LEU A 174 1.45 -13.97 -18.91
CA LEU A 174 2.29 -14.26 -20.07
C LEU A 174 3.77 -14.31 -19.68
N ALA A 175 4.25 -13.37 -18.86
CA ALA A 175 5.62 -13.37 -18.34
C ALA A 175 5.92 -14.66 -17.56
N ALA A 176 5.00 -15.11 -16.71
CA ALA A 176 5.17 -16.35 -15.95
C ALA A 176 5.25 -17.59 -16.85
N VAL A 177 4.43 -17.67 -17.91
CA VAL A 177 4.48 -18.77 -18.89
C VAL A 177 5.83 -18.78 -19.62
N LEU A 178 6.32 -17.61 -20.06
CA LEU A 178 7.60 -17.51 -20.75
C LEU A 178 8.77 -17.92 -19.84
N LEU A 179 8.77 -17.46 -18.58
CA LEU A 179 9.79 -17.84 -17.60
C LEU A 179 9.79 -19.34 -17.31
N PHE A 180 8.61 -19.94 -17.14
CA PHE A 180 8.51 -21.38 -16.92
C PHE A 180 8.97 -22.18 -18.14
N HIS A 181 8.59 -21.76 -19.35
CA HIS A 181 9.03 -22.42 -20.58
C HIS A 181 10.55 -22.35 -20.78
N ALA A 182 11.17 -21.23 -20.39
CA ALA A 182 12.62 -21.04 -20.53
C ALA A 182 13.44 -21.80 -19.49
N TYR A 183 13.00 -21.82 -18.22
CA TYR A 183 13.80 -22.30 -17.09
C TYR A 183 13.28 -23.58 -16.44
N GLY A 184 12.09 -24.05 -16.81
CA GLY A 184 11.49 -25.29 -16.32
C GLY A 184 11.09 -25.30 -14.84
N THR A 185 11.10 -24.14 -14.17
CA THR A 185 10.81 -24.00 -12.73
C THR A 185 9.86 -22.82 -12.47
N TRP A 186 9.06 -22.94 -11.41
CA TRP A 186 8.20 -21.85 -10.92
C TRP A 186 8.89 -21.01 -9.85
N SER A 187 10.02 -21.48 -9.30
CA SER A 187 10.78 -20.87 -8.21
C SER A 187 11.40 -19.54 -8.64
N LEU A 188 10.98 -18.44 -8.02
CA LEU A 188 11.53 -17.11 -8.31
C LEU A 188 13.04 -17.03 -8.03
N PRO A 189 13.57 -17.53 -6.89
CA PRO A 189 15.00 -17.51 -6.63
C PRO A 189 15.82 -18.27 -7.69
N GLU A 190 15.33 -19.42 -8.17
CA GLU A 190 16.02 -20.20 -9.21
C GLU A 190 15.98 -19.50 -10.56
N ILE A 191 14.83 -18.92 -10.94
CA ILE A 191 14.70 -18.11 -12.16
C ILE A 191 15.68 -16.94 -12.11
N PHE A 192 15.72 -16.20 -11.01
CA PHE A 192 16.61 -15.04 -10.89
C PHE A 192 18.08 -15.42 -10.94
N ALA A 193 18.46 -16.54 -10.31
CA ALA A 193 19.82 -17.05 -10.39
C ALA A 193 20.22 -17.42 -11.83
N GLN A 194 19.32 -18.05 -12.59
CA GLN A 194 19.57 -18.41 -13.99
C GLN A 194 19.64 -17.19 -14.90
N VAL A 195 18.71 -16.22 -14.73
CA VAL A 195 18.72 -14.96 -15.47
C VAL A 195 20.02 -14.19 -15.25
N GLN A 196 20.52 -14.14 -14.01
CA GLN A 196 21.77 -13.45 -13.69
C GLN A 196 23.02 -14.17 -14.19
N ALA A 197 22.98 -15.51 -14.25
CA ALA A 197 24.10 -16.31 -14.72
C ALA A 197 24.33 -16.15 -16.24
N ASP A 198 23.26 -16.12 -17.04
CA ASP A 198 23.34 -15.87 -18.48
C ASP A 198 22.10 -15.10 -18.99
N PRO A 199 22.13 -13.75 -18.94
CA PRO A 199 21.01 -12.92 -19.37
C PRO A 199 20.65 -13.04 -20.86
N ALA A 200 21.58 -13.53 -21.69
CA ALA A 200 21.43 -13.62 -23.15
C ALA A 200 21.14 -15.04 -23.65
N ALA A 201 21.16 -16.05 -22.78
CA ALA A 201 20.97 -17.46 -23.15
C ALA A 201 19.65 -17.74 -23.88
N THR A 202 18.59 -17.02 -23.51
CA THR A 202 17.24 -17.28 -23.98
C THR A 202 16.65 -16.07 -24.68
N THR A 203 16.10 -16.32 -25.87
CA THR A 203 15.44 -15.30 -26.68
C THR A 203 14.00 -15.70 -26.99
N VAL A 204 13.11 -14.73 -27.06
CA VAL A 204 11.72 -14.90 -27.50
C VAL A 204 11.48 -13.97 -28.66
N LEU A 205 11.06 -14.52 -29.81
CA LEU A 205 10.82 -13.75 -31.04
C LEU A 205 12.05 -12.91 -31.49
N GLY A 206 13.27 -13.39 -31.21
CA GLY A 206 14.52 -12.70 -31.54
C GLY A 206 14.92 -11.59 -30.57
N LEU A 207 14.16 -11.34 -29.51
CA LEU A 207 14.51 -10.41 -28.43
C LEU A 207 15.00 -11.17 -27.18
N PRO A 208 15.87 -10.58 -26.34
CA PRO A 208 16.26 -11.18 -25.07
C PRO A 208 15.03 -11.47 -24.19
N LEU A 209 14.93 -12.67 -23.64
CA LEU A 209 13.79 -13.06 -22.79
C LEU A 209 13.61 -12.09 -21.62
N ALA A 210 14.71 -11.64 -21.01
CA ALA A 210 14.69 -10.70 -19.89
C ALA A 210 13.98 -9.38 -20.25
N GLU A 211 14.21 -8.84 -21.45
CA GLU A 211 13.55 -7.60 -21.90
C GLU A 211 12.04 -7.79 -22.08
N VAL A 212 11.64 -8.88 -22.73
CA VAL A 212 10.21 -9.20 -22.94
C VAL A 212 9.51 -9.40 -21.60
N VAL A 213 10.11 -10.17 -20.69
CA VAL A 213 9.57 -10.41 -19.36
C VAL A 213 9.50 -9.11 -18.54
N ALA A 214 10.56 -8.30 -18.54
CA ALA A 214 10.58 -7.03 -17.82
C ALA A 214 9.49 -6.08 -18.33
N ALA A 215 9.30 -5.97 -19.66
CA ALA A 215 8.25 -5.15 -20.25
C ALA A 215 6.84 -5.63 -19.84
N LEU A 216 6.60 -6.93 -19.89
CA LEU A 216 5.33 -7.53 -19.47
C LEU A 216 5.05 -7.33 -17.97
N VAL A 217 6.06 -7.53 -17.11
CA VAL A 217 5.95 -7.29 -15.66
C VAL A 217 5.66 -5.81 -15.38
N ALA A 218 6.32 -4.89 -16.08
CA ALA A 218 6.07 -3.46 -15.93
C ALA A 218 4.66 -3.06 -16.42
N LEU A 219 4.16 -3.62 -17.53
CA LEU A 219 2.76 -3.41 -17.96
C LEU A 219 1.76 -3.84 -16.87
N ALA A 220 1.99 -4.99 -16.22
CA ALA A 220 1.14 -5.43 -15.12
C ALA A 220 1.25 -4.52 -13.89
N ALA A 221 2.46 -4.05 -13.56
CA ALA A 221 2.70 -3.09 -12.50
C ALA A 221 1.99 -1.75 -12.75
N PHE A 222 1.91 -1.31 -14.01
CA PHE A 222 1.28 -0.05 -14.40
C PHE A 222 -0.23 -0.07 -14.18
N ALA A 223 -0.88 -1.19 -14.48
CA ALA A 223 -2.31 -1.36 -14.21
C ALA A 223 -2.63 -1.26 -12.71
N ARG A 224 -1.85 -1.96 -11.86
CA ARG A 224 -2.07 -1.96 -10.40
C ARG A 224 -1.68 -0.66 -9.70
N SER A 225 -0.72 0.08 -10.24
CA SER A 225 -0.23 1.34 -9.65
C SER A 225 -0.81 2.58 -10.33
N ALA A 226 -1.95 2.43 -11.01
CA ALA A 226 -2.69 3.51 -11.66
C ALA A 226 -1.83 4.44 -12.52
N GLN A 227 -0.92 3.86 -13.32
CA GLN A 227 -0.06 4.66 -14.20
C GLN A 227 -0.86 5.25 -15.37
N PHE A 228 -0.27 6.23 -16.06
CA PHE A 228 -0.87 6.89 -17.21
C PHE A 228 -1.49 5.89 -18.20
N LEU A 229 -2.64 6.26 -18.80
CA LEU A 229 -3.59 5.42 -19.56
C LEU A 229 -4.40 4.39 -18.73
N LEU A 230 -3.84 3.82 -17.67
CA LEU A 230 -4.49 2.81 -16.81
C LEU A 230 -4.87 3.36 -15.42
N HIS A 231 -4.93 4.68 -15.26
CA HIS A 231 -5.09 5.35 -13.98
C HIS A 231 -6.54 5.52 -13.53
N THR A 232 -7.50 5.43 -14.46
CA THR A 232 -8.88 5.88 -14.23
C THR A 232 -9.57 5.13 -13.10
N TRP A 233 -9.24 3.85 -12.87
CA TRP A 233 -9.84 3.07 -11.79
C TRP A 233 -9.63 3.73 -10.41
N LEU A 234 -8.44 4.27 -10.12
CA LEU A 234 -8.10 4.71 -8.77
C LEU A 234 -8.93 5.92 -8.29
N PRO A 235 -9.00 7.06 -9.00
CA PRO A 235 -9.78 8.22 -8.56
C PRO A 235 -11.28 7.91 -8.40
N TYR A 236 -11.83 7.02 -9.22
CA TYR A 236 -13.26 6.69 -9.15
C TYR A 236 -13.62 5.69 -8.05
N THR A 237 -12.64 4.94 -7.52
CA THR A 237 -12.87 4.06 -6.34
C THR A 237 -13.00 4.81 -5.02
N MET A 238 -12.82 6.13 -5.03
CA MET A 238 -12.89 6.98 -3.85
C MET A 238 -14.29 7.12 -3.24
N GLU A 239 -15.32 6.57 -3.87
CA GLU A 239 -16.64 6.41 -3.25
C GLU A 239 -16.68 5.33 -2.16
N GLY A 240 -15.78 4.35 -2.21
CA GLY A 240 -15.69 3.28 -1.21
C GLY A 240 -15.36 3.80 0.19
N PRO A 241 -15.54 2.99 1.25
CA PRO A 241 -15.27 3.42 2.63
C PRO A 241 -13.83 3.95 2.79
N SER A 242 -13.63 5.05 3.52
CA SER A 242 -12.30 5.62 3.75
C SER A 242 -11.28 4.62 4.34
N PRO A 243 -11.66 3.65 5.20
CA PRO A 243 -10.75 2.56 5.59
C PRO A 243 -10.21 1.73 4.41
N VAL A 244 -11.02 1.50 3.37
CA VAL A 244 -10.57 0.78 2.15
C VAL A 244 -9.56 1.63 1.41
N SER A 245 -9.80 2.93 1.26
CA SER A 245 -8.84 3.86 0.65
C SER A 245 -7.51 3.89 1.40
N ALA A 246 -7.53 3.87 2.73
CA ALA A 246 -6.33 3.76 3.54
C ALA A 246 -5.64 2.39 3.36
N LEU A 247 -6.40 1.29 3.37
CA LEU A 247 -5.86 -0.06 3.16
C LEU A 247 -5.21 -0.22 1.77
N MET A 248 -5.69 0.49 0.75
CA MET A 248 -5.04 0.45 -0.56
C MET A 248 -3.55 0.76 -0.45
N HIS A 249 -3.17 1.73 0.39
CA HIS A 249 -1.80 2.17 0.61
C HIS A 249 -0.96 1.20 1.46
N ALA A 250 -1.59 0.17 2.05
CA ALA A 250 -0.86 -0.90 2.72
C ALA A 250 -0.14 -1.81 1.72
N GLY A 251 -0.63 -1.92 0.48
CA GLY A 251 -0.01 -2.82 -0.51
C GLY A 251 -0.76 -3.00 -1.83
N ILE A 252 -2.01 -2.57 -1.95
CA ILE A 252 -2.82 -2.77 -3.17
C ILE A 252 -2.31 -1.89 -4.31
N VAL A 253 -2.30 -0.58 -4.09
CA VAL A 253 -1.84 0.40 -5.09
C VAL A 253 -0.31 0.42 -5.19
N ASN A 254 0.37 -0.03 -4.13
CA ASN A 254 1.82 -0.16 -4.07
C ASN A 254 2.32 -1.47 -4.72
N ALA A 255 1.42 -2.37 -5.12
CA ALA A 255 1.76 -3.71 -5.60
C ALA A 255 2.65 -3.68 -6.85
N GLY A 256 2.46 -2.72 -7.76
CA GLY A 256 3.29 -2.65 -8.97
C GLY A 256 4.71 -2.18 -8.68
N GLY A 257 4.90 -1.18 -7.81
CA GLY A 257 6.23 -0.77 -7.35
C GLY A 257 6.94 -1.93 -6.63
N PHE A 258 6.24 -2.66 -5.76
CA PHE A 258 6.77 -3.87 -5.15
C PHE A 258 7.13 -4.95 -6.18
N LEU A 259 6.29 -5.19 -7.18
CA LEU A 259 6.51 -6.22 -8.20
C LEU A 259 7.77 -5.93 -9.02
N ILE A 260 7.97 -4.69 -9.48
CA ILE A 260 9.19 -4.31 -10.21
C ILE A 260 10.43 -4.52 -9.33
N ASN A 261 10.37 -4.14 -8.04
CA ASN A 261 11.45 -4.38 -7.09
C ASN A 261 11.73 -5.88 -6.86
N ARG A 262 10.69 -6.71 -6.76
CA ARG A 262 10.83 -8.16 -6.63
C ARG A 262 11.51 -8.76 -7.86
N PHE A 263 11.26 -8.21 -9.04
CA PHE A 263 11.86 -8.61 -10.31
C PHE A 263 13.12 -7.79 -10.68
N ALA A 264 13.69 -7.01 -9.75
CA ALA A 264 14.90 -6.24 -10.01
C ALA A 264 16.04 -7.05 -10.67
N PRO A 265 16.30 -8.33 -10.31
CA PRO A 265 17.28 -9.18 -11.01
C PRO A 265 17.05 -9.33 -12.53
N VAL A 266 15.81 -9.19 -13.01
CA VAL A 266 15.48 -9.20 -14.43
C VAL A 266 15.65 -7.79 -15.03
N PHE A 267 15.21 -6.74 -14.32
CA PHE A 267 15.25 -5.37 -14.82
C PHE A 267 16.66 -4.79 -14.97
N VAL A 268 17.62 -5.20 -14.14
CA VAL A 268 19.00 -4.69 -14.21
C VAL A 268 19.71 -4.98 -15.53
N HIS A 269 19.19 -5.93 -16.32
CA HIS A 269 19.74 -6.31 -17.62
C HIS A 269 19.00 -5.67 -18.80
N THR A 270 18.01 -4.79 -18.56
CA THR A 270 17.06 -4.34 -19.60
C THR A 270 16.98 -2.80 -19.67
N SER A 271 18.07 -2.16 -20.14
CA SER A 271 18.18 -0.69 -20.17
C SER A 271 17.03 0.02 -20.89
N GLU A 272 16.57 -0.51 -22.03
CA GLU A 272 15.47 0.07 -22.79
C GLU A 272 14.14 0.02 -22.03
N VAL A 273 13.89 -1.09 -21.33
CA VAL A 273 12.69 -1.24 -20.49
C VAL A 273 12.75 -0.29 -19.29
N LEU A 274 13.92 -0.13 -18.67
CA LEU A 274 14.13 0.82 -17.58
C LEU A 274 13.84 2.27 -18.02
N HIS A 275 14.32 2.69 -19.20
CA HIS A 275 14.00 4.01 -19.76
C HIS A 275 12.50 4.19 -20.01
N TRP A 276 11.82 3.16 -20.51
CA TRP A 276 10.38 3.18 -20.70
C TRP A 276 9.62 3.30 -19.37
N VAL A 277 10.04 2.54 -18.35
CA VAL A 277 9.50 2.62 -16.98
C VAL A 277 9.69 4.01 -16.40
N PHE A 278 10.88 4.60 -16.58
CA PHE A 278 11.16 5.98 -16.16
C PHE A 278 10.21 6.98 -16.82
N LEU A 279 10.05 6.91 -18.14
CA LEU A 279 9.21 7.85 -18.89
C LEU A 279 7.74 7.77 -18.47
N VAL A 280 7.20 6.56 -18.32
CA VAL A 280 5.81 6.38 -17.88
C VAL A 280 5.62 6.87 -16.44
N GLY A 281 6.57 6.59 -15.55
CA GLY A 281 6.53 7.09 -14.17
C GLY A 281 6.55 8.62 -14.12
N LEU A 282 7.44 9.27 -14.89
CA LEU A 282 7.54 10.72 -14.97
C LEU A 282 6.24 11.35 -15.50
N LEU A 283 5.69 10.84 -16.60
CA LEU A 283 4.43 11.33 -17.16
C LEU A 283 3.28 11.18 -16.17
N THR A 284 3.19 10.02 -15.50
CA THR A 284 2.17 9.74 -14.48
C THR A 284 2.28 10.71 -13.31
N SER A 285 3.51 10.99 -12.85
CA SER A 285 3.77 11.91 -11.74
C SER A 285 3.28 13.32 -12.06
N LEU A 286 3.62 13.84 -13.24
CA LEU A 286 3.21 15.17 -13.69
C LEU A 286 1.68 15.26 -13.85
N ILE A 287 1.08 14.29 -14.54
CA ILE A 287 -0.37 14.28 -14.81
C ILE A 287 -1.15 14.12 -13.50
N GLY A 288 -0.76 13.21 -12.63
CA GLY A 288 -1.40 13.03 -11.32
C GLY A 288 -1.35 14.30 -10.47
N SER A 289 -0.20 14.98 -10.46
CA SER A 289 -0.02 16.23 -9.72
C SER A 289 -0.88 17.38 -10.27
N VAL A 290 -0.98 17.52 -11.60
CA VAL A 290 -1.83 18.54 -12.22
C VAL A 290 -3.31 18.24 -11.99
N LEU A 291 -3.74 16.99 -12.18
CA LEU A 291 -5.14 16.60 -11.98
C LEU A 291 -5.58 16.70 -10.51
N MET A 292 -4.68 16.48 -9.55
CA MET A 292 -4.95 16.71 -8.12
C MET A 292 -5.41 18.15 -7.85
N LEU A 293 -4.78 19.14 -8.48
CA LEU A 293 -5.08 20.56 -8.29
C LEU A 293 -6.43 20.99 -8.87
N THR A 294 -7.00 20.20 -9.79
CA THR A 294 -8.29 20.50 -10.42
C THR A 294 -9.46 19.79 -9.75
N GLN A 295 -9.22 18.98 -8.72
CA GLN A 295 -10.28 18.24 -8.03
C GLN A 295 -10.96 19.06 -6.93
N ASN A 296 -12.29 19.08 -6.96
CA ASN A 296 -13.12 19.69 -5.90
C ASN A 296 -13.45 18.72 -4.74
N ASP A 297 -13.26 17.41 -4.95
CA ASP A 297 -13.52 16.38 -3.93
C ASP A 297 -12.23 15.98 -3.22
N ILE A 298 -12.25 15.99 -1.88
CA ILE A 298 -11.06 15.71 -1.04
C ILE A 298 -10.49 14.32 -1.33
N LYS A 299 -11.34 13.28 -1.44
CA LYS A 299 -10.86 11.91 -1.65
C LYS A 299 -10.36 11.70 -3.07
N LYS A 300 -11.00 12.31 -4.08
CA LYS A 300 -10.50 12.29 -5.46
C LYS A 300 -9.18 13.04 -5.60
N SER A 301 -9.05 14.21 -4.98
CA SER A 301 -7.78 14.95 -4.94
C SER A 301 -6.68 14.09 -4.31
N LEU A 302 -6.97 13.46 -3.17
CA LEU A 302 -6.06 12.49 -2.55
C LEU A 302 -5.76 11.30 -3.48
N GLY A 303 -6.74 10.79 -4.23
CA GLY A 303 -6.54 9.72 -5.22
C GLY A 303 -5.56 10.10 -6.34
N TYR A 304 -5.68 11.32 -6.90
CA TYR A 304 -4.73 11.81 -7.92
C TYR A 304 -3.35 12.11 -7.34
N SER A 305 -3.29 12.57 -6.08
CA SER A 305 -2.01 12.72 -5.39
C SER A 305 -1.29 11.38 -5.19
N THR A 306 -2.05 10.31 -4.94
CA THR A 306 -1.55 8.93 -4.87
C THR A 306 -1.03 8.46 -6.24
N MET A 307 -1.78 8.71 -7.31
CA MET A 307 -1.32 8.45 -8.69
C MET A 307 0.01 9.16 -8.98
N GLY A 308 0.14 10.43 -8.60
CA GLY A 308 1.38 11.19 -8.79
C GLY A 308 2.58 10.56 -8.07
N GLN A 309 2.40 10.17 -6.80
CA GLN A 309 3.46 9.55 -5.99
C GLN A 309 3.82 8.14 -6.48
N MET A 310 2.87 7.37 -7.00
CA MET A 310 3.19 6.10 -7.68
C MET A 310 3.97 6.33 -8.96
N GLY A 311 3.63 7.38 -9.73
CA GLY A 311 4.45 7.80 -10.85
C GLY A 311 5.91 8.04 -10.45
N PHE A 312 6.15 8.74 -9.34
CA PHE A 312 7.50 8.92 -8.79
C PHE A 312 8.17 7.59 -8.41
N MET A 313 7.49 6.68 -7.73
CA MET A 313 8.06 5.36 -7.38
C MET A 313 8.41 4.53 -8.61
N ILE A 314 7.57 4.55 -9.64
CA ILE A 314 7.83 3.86 -10.91
C ILE A 314 9.02 4.53 -11.64
N MET A 315 9.11 5.86 -11.59
CA MET A 315 10.25 6.61 -12.12
C MET A 315 11.56 6.24 -11.41
N GLU A 316 11.56 6.11 -10.07
CA GLU A 316 12.70 5.64 -9.27
C GLU A 316 13.14 4.22 -9.66
N CYS A 317 12.18 3.32 -9.91
CA CYS A 317 12.48 2.00 -10.45
C CYS A 317 13.11 2.07 -11.83
N GLY A 318 12.66 3.00 -12.69
CA GLY A 318 13.18 3.19 -14.05
C GLY A 318 14.61 3.69 -14.13
N VAL A 319 15.12 4.37 -13.09
CA VAL A 319 16.55 4.72 -12.97
C VAL A 319 17.36 3.66 -12.23
N GLY A 320 16.77 2.51 -11.91
CA GLY A 320 17.39 1.41 -11.16
C GLY A 320 17.51 1.66 -9.65
N ALA A 321 16.88 2.72 -9.12
CA ALA A 321 16.91 3.06 -7.69
C ALA A 321 15.87 2.26 -6.88
N PHE A 322 15.93 0.93 -6.99
CA PHE A 322 14.98 -0.02 -6.38
C PHE A 322 14.81 0.19 -4.86
N ALA A 323 15.91 0.32 -4.12
CA ALA A 323 15.85 0.56 -2.67
C ALA A 323 15.16 1.89 -2.31
N LEU A 324 15.36 2.93 -3.12
CA LEU A 324 14.68 4.23 -2.96
C LEU A 324 13.19 4.10 -3.20
N ALA A 325 12.77 3.35 -4.21
CA ALA A 325 11.36 3.08 -4.47
C ALA A 325 10.69 2.35 -3.31
N ILE A 326 11.35 1.36 -2.67
CA ILE A 326 10.79 0.70 -1.48
C ILE A 326 10.72 1.65 -0.29
N PHE A 327 11.75 2.45 -0.06
CA PHE A 327 11.72 3.44 1.02
C PHE A 327 10.57 4.45 0.82
N HIS A 328 10.44 5.00 -0.38
CA HIS A 328 9.36 5.90 -0.75
C HIS A 328 8.00 5.22 -0.53
N LEU A 329 7.83 3.99 -1.01
CA LEU A 329 6.61 3.19 -0.84
C LEU A 329 6.16 3.11 0.63
N ILE A 330 7.10 2.89 1.56
CA ILE A 330 6.83 2.83 2.99
C ILE A 330 6.40 4.21 3.54
N ALA A 331 7.17 5.24 3.26
CA ALA A 331 6.89 6.61 3.73
C ALA A 331 5.52 7.10 3.23
N HIS A 332 5.26 6.89 1.94
CA HIS A 332 4.00 7.20 1.29
C HIS A 332 2.83 6.39 1.86
N GLY A 333 3.02 5.10 2.10
CA GLY A 333 2.00 4.22 2.67
C GLY A 333 1.49 4.73 4.03
N LEU A 334 2.42 5.05 4.93
CA LEU A 334 2.11 5.61 6.25
C LEU A 334 1.44 6.98 6.15
N PHE A 335 1.97 7.85 5.28
CA PHE A 335 1.45 9.19 5.08
C PHE A 335 0.04 9.20 4.51
N LYS A 336 -0.18 8.57 3.37
CA LYS A 336 -1.48 8.54 2.72
C LYS A 336 -2.52 7.77 3.53
N GLY A 337 -2.14 6.68 4.18
CA GLY A 337 -3.02 5.99 5.11
C GLY A 337 -3.61 6.97 6.12
N THR A 338 -2.76 7.78 6.74
CA THR A 338 -3.17 8.82 7.70
C THR A 338 -4.06 9.89 7.05
N LEU A 339 -3.73 10.38 5.85
CA LEU A 339 -4.54 11.38 5.13
C LEU A 339 -5.95 10.86 4.81
N PHE A 340 -6.08 9.62 4.32
CA PHE A 340 -7.38 9.02 3.98
C PHE A 340 -8.24 8.76 5.21
N LEU A 341 -7.65 8.32 6.32
CA LEU A 341 -8.38 8.14 7.58
C LEU A 341 -8.86 9.48 8.15
N ASN A 342 -8.02 10.53 8.11
CA ASN A 342 -8.43 11.88 8.52
C ASN A 342 -9.54 12.45 7.64
N ALA A 343 -9.43 12.30 6.31
CA ALA A 343 -10.48 12.73 5.39
C ALA A 343 -11.82 12.02 5.69
N GLY A 344 -11.78 10.73 6.05
CA GLY A 344 -12.95 9.99 6.51
C GLY A 344 -13.58 10.57 7.78
N GLY A 345 -12.78 10.99 8.75
CA GLY A 345 -13.24 11.64 9.98
C GLY A 345 -13.96 12.96 9.68
N VAL A 346 -13.35 13.82 8.86
CA VAL A 346 -13.91 15.13 8.47
C VAL A 346 -15.22 14.98 7.71
N ILE A 347 -15.29 14.05 6.75
CA ILE A 347 -16.53 13.78 5.99
C ILE A 347 -17.62 13.25 6.94
N GLY A 348 -17.26 12.40 7.91
CA GLY A 348 -18.19 11.89 8.91
C GLY A 348 -18.76 12.99 9.82
N GLU A 349 -17.92 13.95 10.23
CA GLU A 349 -18.33 15.12 11.02
C GLU A 349 -19.22 16.06 10.20
N ALA A 350 -18.82 16.41 8.98
CA ALA A 350 -19.61 17.25 8.08
C ALA A 350 -20.98 16.66 7.76
N ARG A 351 -21.14 15.33 7.74
CA ARG A 351 -22.47 14.69 7.57
C ARG A 351 -23.37 14.80 8.80
N ARG A 352 -22.80 15.02 9.99
CA ARG A 352 -23.53 15.21 11.25
C ARG A 352 -23.90 16.68 11.50
N HIS A 353 -23.22 17.61 10.84
CA HIS A 353 -23.48 19.04 10.90
C HIS A 353 -24.13 19.47 9.58
N ASP A 354 -25.41 19.78 9.63
CA ASP A 354 -26.27 20.17 8.51
C ASP A 354 -25.97 21.55 7.92
N ASN A 355 -24.87 22.21 8.33
CA ASN A 355 -24.49 23.58 7.98
C ASN A 355 -25.63 24.60 8.11
N THR A 356 -26.67 24.28 8.90
CA THR A 356 -27.71 25.25 9.26
C THR A 356 -27.16 26.13 10.39
N PRO A 357 -27.40 27.45 10.37
CA PRO A 357 -27.04 28.32 11.48
C PRO A 357 -27.80 27.85 12.73
N LYS A 358 -27.08 27.33 13.72
CA LYS A 358 -27.67 26.86 14.97
C LYS A 358 -27.85 28.04 15.93
N ASP A 359 -28.98 28.08 16.64
CA ASP A 359 -29.25 29.13 17.62
C ASP A 359 -28.16 29.20 18.69
N ALA A 360 -27.86 30.40 19.18
CA ALA A 360 -26.80 30.64 20.18
C ALA A 360 -26.92 29.76 21.45
N LEU A 361 -28.15 29.36 21.79
CA LEU A 361 -28.42 28.47 22.92
C LEU A 361 -27.99 27.01 22.66
N TYR A 362 -28.14 26.53 21.42
CA TYR A 362 -27.69 25.19 21.00
C TYR A 362 -26.16 25.09 21.08
N THR A 363 -25.46 26.12 20.58
CA THR A 363 -23.99 26.21 20.63
C THR A 363 -23.48 26.22 22.07
N PHE A 364 -24.15 26.93 22.99
CA PHE A 364 -23.76 27.01 24.40
C PHE A 364 -23.99 25.70 25.19
N ILE A 365 -25.08 24.98 24.90
CA ILE A 365 -25.48 23.78 25.66
C ILE A 365 -24.81 22.51 25.12
N ILE A 366 -24.66 22.38 23.80
CA ILE A 366 -24.23 21.13 23.14
C ILE A 366 -22.80 21.22 22.63
N GLU A 367 -22.41 22.35 22.02
CA GLU A 367 -21.05 22.58 21.54
C GLU A 367 -20.16 23.17 22.63
N LYS A 368 -20.00 22.44 23.73
CA LYS A 368 -18.80 22.61 24.55
C LYS A 368 -17.62 22.04 23.75
N GLN A 369 -17.18 22.80 22.74
CA GLN A 369 -16.01 22.51 21.93
C GLN A 369 -14.86 22.17 22.89
N PRO A 370 -14.30 20.95 22.89
CA PRO A 370 -13.05 20.74 23.58
C PRO A 370 -12.04 21.62 22.84
N GLN A 371 -11.57 22.68 23.49
CA GLN A 371 -10.45 23.46 22.97
C GLN A 371 -9.28 22.49 22.77
N GLY A 372 -9.10 22.02 21.53
CA GLY A 372 -7.98 21.17 21.16
C GLY A 372 -6.71 21.94 21.47
N ASN A 373 -5.85 21.34 22.30
CA ASN A 373 -4.62 21.95 22.81
C ASN A 373 -3.83 22.59 21.65
N ARG A 374 -3.88 23.93 21.54
CA ARG A 374 -3.19 24.69 20.49
C ARG A 374 -1.72 24.77 20.85
N TYR A 375 -0.94 23.78 20.42
CA TYR A 375 0.50 23.90 20.45
C TYR A 375 0.93 25.06 19.51
N PRO A 376 1.90 25.90 19.92
CA PRO A 376 2.34 27.03 19.10
C PRO A 376 2.91 26.54 17.76
N TRP A 377 2.59 27.25 16.68
CA TRP A 377 2.97 26.86 15.31
C TRP A 377 4.48 26.65 15.15
N LEU A 378 5.30 27.40 15.89
CA LEU A 378 6.76 27.27 15.95
C LEU A 378 7.20 25.95 16.57
N LEU A 379 6.56 25.48 17.64
CA LEU A 379 6.85 24.17 18.25
C LEU A 379 6.53 23.05 17.26
N MET A 380 5.46 23.21 16.49
CA MET A 380 5.04 22.23 15.50
C MET A 380 5.93 22.24 14.27
N ALA A 381 6.32 23.41 13.75
CA ALA A 381 7.33 23.54 12.70
C ALA A 381 8.71 23.02 13.14
N ALA A 382 9.06 23.20 14.43
CA ALA A 382 10.26 22.62 15.01
C ALA A 382 10.14 21.09 15.06
N LEU A 383 9.01 20.53 15.51
CA LEU A 383 8.77 19.08 15.51
C LEU A 383 8.79 18.48 14.10
N THR A 384 8.25 19.18 13.10
CA THR A 384 8.22 18.70 11.72
C THR A 384 9.62 18.60 11.10
N LEU A 385 10.57 19.44 11.52
CA LEU A 385 11.97 19.35 11.11
C LEU A 385 12.80 18.42 12.01
N LEU A 386 12.67 18.56 13.33
CA LEU A 386 13.53 17.91 14.31
C LEU A 386 13.28 16.42 14.43
N VAL A 387 12.03 15.95 14.30
CA VAL A 387 11.73 14.52 14.42
C VAL A 387 12.35 13.74 13.25
N PRO A 388 12.16 14.13 11.97
CA PRO A 388 12.87 13.47 10.87
C PRO A 388 14.39 13.56 11.00
N LEU A 389 14.94 14.72 11.39
CA LEU A 389 16.39 14.89 11.64
C LEU A 389 16.91 13.98 12.75
N ALA A 390 16.17 13.80 13.84
CA ALA A 390 16.55 12.91 14.94
C ALA A 390 16.49 11.44 14.52
N VAL A 391 15.48 11.05 13.75
CA VAL A 391 15.38 9.70 13.17
C VAL A 391 16.56 9.43 12.23
N LEU A 392 16.95 10.42 11.42
CA LEU A 392 18.14 10.37 10.57
C LEU A 392 19.43 10.26 11.37
N GLY A 393 19.58 11.05 12.43
CA GLY A 393 20.75 10.98 13.32
C GLY A 393 20.86 9.64 14.03
N LEU A 394 19.73 9.08 14.48
CA LEU A 394 19.67 7.73 15.07
C LEU A 394 19.99 6.64 14.04
N ALA A 395 19.48 6.76 12.81
CA ALA A 395 19.84 5.85 11.73
C ALA A 395 21.33 5.92 11.38
N HIS A 396 21.92 7.12 11.38
CA HIS A 396 23.37 7.31 11.22
C HIS A 396 24.19 6.70 12.34
N TRP A 397 23.67 6.71 13.57
CA TRP A 397 24.35 6.11 14.70
C TRP A 397 24.21 4.58 14.75
N ALA A 398 23.08 4.05 14.30
CA ALA A 398 22.77 2.62 14.35
C ALA A 398 23.28 1.80 13.15
N VAL A 399 23.62 2.45 12.04
CA VAL A 399 24.04 1.79 10.79
C VAL A 399 25.54 1.95 10.59
N GLU A 400 26.19 0.92 10.04
CA GLU A 400 27.64 0.84 9.85
C GLU A 400 28.18 2.04 9.02
N PRO A 401 29.29 2.69 9.43
CA PRO A 401 29.81 3.90 8.75
C PRO A 401 30.11 3.70 7.25
N ALA A 402 30.41 2.47 6.82
CA ALA A 402 30.71 2.13 5.44
C ALA A 402 29.55 2.38 4.47
N ILE A 403 28.29 2.31 4.95
CA ILE A 403 27.09 2.52 4.12
C ILE A 403 26.94 4.00 3.73
N PHE A 404 27.42 4.93 4.56
CA PHE A 404 27.32 6.39 4.34
C PHE A 404 28.28 6.93 3.29
N HIS A 405 29.30 6.15 2.91
CA HIS A 405 30.18 6.49 1.78
C HIS A 405 29.54 6.22 0.41
N GLN A 406 28.39 5.55 0.36
CA GLN A 406 27.64 5.35 -0.87
C GLN A 406 26.66 6.52 -1.10
N GLN A 407 26.76 7.17 -2.26
CA GLN A 407 25.89 8.29 -2.64
C GLN A 407 24.40 7.96 -2.52
N GLY A 408 24.01 6.70 -2.73
CA GLY A 408 22.64 6.22 -2.59
C GLY A 408 22.09 6.32 -1.16
N ALA A 409 22.91 6.10 -0.13
CA ALA A 409 22.49 6.23 1.26
C ALA A 409 22.16 7.70 1.59
N VAL A 410 22.97 8.64 1.12
CA VAL A 410 22.73 10.09 1.31
C VAL A 410 21.44 10.54 0.62
N VAL A 411 21.18 10.05 -0.59
CA VAL A 411 19.92 10.34 -1.33
C VAL A 411 18.70 9.77 -0.60
N LEU A 412 18.77 8.52 -0.14
CA LEU A 412 17.72 7.88 0.67
C LEU A 412 17.40 8.65 1.95
N LEU A 413 18.45 9.10 2.64
CA LEU A 413 18.38 9.86 3.88
C LEU A 413 17.78 11.24 3.66
N PHE A 414 18.23 11.96 2.63
CA PHE A 414 17.66 13.25 2.24
C PHE A 414 16.18 13.11 1.85
N PHE A 415 15.84 12.11 1.04
CA PHE A 415 14.47 11.86 0.65
C PHE A 415 13.58 11.50 1.86
N GLY A 416 14.10 10.69 2.78
CA GLY A 416 13.44 10.37 4.05
C GLY A 416 13.22 11.58 4.94
N TRP A 417 14.18 12.50 4.98
CA TRP A 417 14.01 13.77 5.68
C TRP A 417 12.86 14.59 5.08
N VAL A 418 12.91 14.85 3.78
CA VAL A 418 11.93 15.69 3.07
C VAL A 418 10.52 15.11 3.18
N THR A 419 10.36 13.81 2.96
CA THR A 419 9.06 13.14 3.07
C THR A 419 8.54 13.12 4.51
N GLY A 420 9.42 12.92 5.50
CA GLY A 420 9.07 13.02 6.92
C GLY A 420 8.59 14.42 7.33
N VAL A 421 9.27 15.46 6.85
CA VAL A 421 8.88 16.86 7.06
C VAL A 421 7.51 17.13 6.44
N GLN A 422 7.30 16.68 5.19
CA GLN A 422 6.04 16.91 4.47
C GLN A 422 4.86 16.17 5.11
N LEU A 423 5.08 14.95 5.61
CA LEU A 423 4.11 14.17 6.39
C LEU A 423 3.67 14.94 7.65
N LEU A 424 4.63 15.40 8.44
CA LEU A 424 4.35 16.14 9.67
C LEU A 424 3.70 17.50 9.38
N PHE A 425 4.10 18.17 8.30
CA PHE A 425 3.54 19.45 7.91
C PHE A 425 2.08 19.33 7.46
N ALA A 426 1.76 18.34 6.61
CA ALA A 426 0.40 18.17 6.13
C ALA A 426 -0.55 17.68 7.24
N THR A 427 -0.08 16.81 8.15
CA THR A 427 -0.88 16.41 9.34
C THR A 427 -1.20 17.59 10.25
N TYR A 428 -0.31 18.58 10.34
CA TYR A 428 -0.54 19.82 11.08
C TYR A 428 -1.51 20.77 10.35
N ASN A 429 -1.28 21.06 9.07
CA ASN A 429 -2.12 22.02 8.34
C ASN A 429 -3.57 21.57 8.24
N MET A 430 -3.83 20.27 8.07
CA MET A 430 -5.19 19.72 8.11
C MET A 430 -5.89 20.00 9.45
N ARG A 431 -5.20 20.00 10.60
CA ARG A 431 -5.80 20.40 11.88
C ARG A 431 -6.16 21.89 11.93
N SER A 432 -5.37 22.74 11.28
CA SER A 432 -5.57 24.19 11.30
C SER A 432 -6.66 24.70 10.35
N GLU A 433 -6.79 24.11 9.15
CA GLU A 433 -7.83 24.47 8.18
C GLU A 433 -9.20 23.94 8.62
N ASN A 434 -9.26 22.78 9.26
CA ASN A 434 -10.50 22.22 9.81
C ASN A 434 -11.09 23.06 10.96
N CYS A 435 -10.27 23.82 11.70
CA CYS A 435 -10.78 24.80 12.67
C CYS A 435 -11.22 26.13 12.03
N ARG A 436 -10.69 26.49 10.85
CA ARG A 436 -11.07 27.72 10.14
C ARG A 436 -12.31 27.53 9.27
N ALA A 437 -12.54 26.35 8.70
CA ALA A 437 -13.74 26.05 7.92
C ALA A 437 -15.04 26.14 8.75
N GLY A 438 -14.97 25.91 10.07
CA GLY A 438 -16.09 26.17 10.99
C GLY A 438 -16.32 27.65 11.32
N TRP A 439 -15.39 28.55 10.97
CA TRP A 439 -15.44 29.99 11.26
C TRP A 439 -15.60 30.86 10.02
N ALA A 440 -15.31 30.34 8.82
CA ALA A 440 -15.36 31.10 7.57
C ALA A 440 -16.78 31.32 7.00
N GLY A 441 -17.82 30.80 7.66
CA GLY A 441 -19.23 31.10 7.32
C GLY A 441 -19.76 32.44 7.83
N TYR A 442 -18.94 33.26 8.49
CA TYR A 442 -19.39 34.49 9.17
C TYR A 442 -19.09 35.81 8.46
N TRP A 443 -18.62 35.79 7.20
CA TRP A 443 -18.47 37.01 6.42
C TRP A 443 -18.77 36.75 4.94
N HIS A 444 -20.05 36.66 4.58
CA HIS A 444 -20.61 37.18 3.32
C HIS A 444 -22.13 37.28 3.41
#